data_AF-V9GI10-F1
#
_entry.id   AF-V9GI10-F1
#
_cell.length_a   1.000
_cell.length_b   1.000
_cell.length_c   1.000
_cell.angle_alpha   90.00
_cell.angle_beta   90.00
_cell.angle_gamma   90.00
#
_symmetry.space_group_name_H-M   'P 1'
#
loop_
_entity.id
_entity.type
_entity.pdbx_description
1 polymer ?
#
loop_
_entity_poly.entity_id
_entity_poly.type
_entity_poly.pdbx_seq_one_letter_code
_entity_poly.pdbx_strand_id
1 'polypeptide(L)'
;MVYLYQSKRLNQRERMKMKNVMVRAWEIAKAAVTRFGGKVKEYFAQALAMAWRETKAPVKRSVEFELKADTRKYRTWLAQITGPCQTYKMKRQFLNHDRNDEFGYKVFILENGVYEYNNGRRGFFQVDNGEIRDIEQSQVLVNVI
;
A
#
# COMPACT_ATOMS: atom_id res chain seq x y z
N MET A 1 -25.59 20.33 -5.85
CA MET A 1 -24.78 20.17 -7.08
C MET A 1 -23.48 19.37 -6.90
N VAL A 2 -22.83 19.39 -5.73
CA VAL A 2 -21.56 18.67 -5.47
C VAL A 2 -21.67 17.14 -5.60
N TYR A 3 -22.77 16.55 -5.11
CA TYR A 3 -23.00 15.09 -5.14
C TYR A 3 -23.10 14.50 -6.56
N LEU A 4 -23.76 15.20 -7.49
CA LEU A 4 -23.90 14.77 -8.89
C LEU A 4 -22.56 14.79 -9.65
N TYR A 5 -21.62 15.64 -9.23
CA TYR A 5 -20.29 15.72 -9.84
C TYR A 5 -19.38 14.59 -9.33
N GLN A 6 -19.43 14.31 -8.02
CA GLN A 6 -18.67 13.20 -7.43
C GLN A 6 -19.12 11.83 -7.97
N SER A 7 -20.44 11.62 -8.17
CA SER A 7 -20.97 10.35 -8.70
C SER A 7 -20.59 10.11 -10.17
N LYS A 8 -20.56 11.16 -11.01
CA LYS A 8 -20.10 11.06 -12.41
C LYS A 8 -18.61 10.72 -12.51
N ARG A 9 -17.79 11.27 -11.61
CA ARG A 9 -16.33 11.04 -11.57
C ARG A 9 -15.96 9.63 -11.09
N LEU A 10 -16.70 9.09 -10.11
CA LEU A 10 -16.58 7.69 -9.66
C LEU A 10 -16.90 6.70 -10.79
N ASN A 11 -18.05 6.89 -11.46
CA ASN A 11 -18.45 6.08 -12.61
C ASN A 11 -17.41 6.09 -13.75
N GLN A 12 -16.80 7.24 -14.01
CA GLN A 12 -15.78 7.36 -15.05
C GLN A 12 -14.49 6.63 -14.69
N ARG A 13 -14.05 6.67 -13.43
CA ARG A 13 -12.89 5.92 -12.93
C ARG A 13 -13.10 4.41 -13.04
N GLU A 14 -14.28 3.91 -12.67
CA GLU A 14 -14.61 2.49 -12.76
C GLU A 14 -14.64 2.01 -14.21
N ARG A 15 -15.26 2.77 -15.12
CA ARG A 15 -15.25 2.46 -16.57
C ARG A 15 -13.82 2.41 -17.12
N MET A 16 -12.95 3.34 -16.74
CA MET A 16 -11.54 3.33 -17.17
C MET A 16 -10.79 2.11 -16.61
N LYS A 17 -11.03 1.75 -15.35
CA LYS A 17 -10.42 0.57 -14.72
C LYS A 17 -10.85 -0.73 -15.44
N MET A 18 -12.13 -0.88 -15.77
CA MET A 18 -12.64 -2.04 -16.53
C MET A 18 -12.05 -2.12 -17.94
N LYS A 19 -11.92 -0.98 -18.64
CA LYS A 19 -11.28 -0.94 -19.97
C LYS A 19 -9.84 -1.44 -19.90
N ASN A 20 -9.08 -1.02 -18.88
CA ASN A 20 -7.70 -1.44 -18.70
C ASN A 20 -7.59 -2.95 -18.41
N VAL A 21 -8.50 -3.53 -17.61
CA VAL A 21 -8.56 -4.98 -17.35
C VAL A 21 -8.80 -5.76 -18.66
N MET A 22 -9.74 -5.33 -19.49
CA MET A 22 -10.07 -6.03 -20.74
C MET A 22 -8.92 -5.99 -21.75
N VAL A 23 -8.27 -4.83 -21.89
CA VAL A 23 -7.08 -4.69 -22.75
C VAL A 23 -5.97 -5.61 -22.26
N ARG A 24 -5.72 -5.63 -20.94
CA ARG A 24 -4.69 -6.49 -20.34
C ARG A 24 -5.00 -7.98 -20.49
N ALA A 25 -6.25 -8.39 -20.28
CA ALA A 25 -6.69 -9.76 -20.51
C ALA A 25 -6.48 -10.18 -21.97
N TRP A 26 -6.76 -9.29 -22.93
CA TRP A 26 -6.52 -9.54 -24.35
C TRP A 26 -5.03 -9.73 -24.67
N GLU A 27 -4.14 -8.95 -24.07
CA GLU A 27 -2.69 -9.11 -24.21
C GLU A 27 -2.20 -10.46 -23.67
N ILE A 28 -2.63 -10.83 -22.46
CA ILE A 28 -2.26 -12.11 -21.83
C ILE A 28 -2.74 -13.28 -22.68
N ALA A 29 -3.97 -13.23 -23.18
CA ALA A 29 -4.54 -14.27 -24.02
C ALA A 29 -3.79 -14.40 -25.37
N LYS A 30 -3.40 -13.27 -26.00
CA LYS A 30 -2.57 -13.31 -27.22
C LYS A 30 -1.18 -13.90 -26.94
N ALA A 31 -0.54 -13.51 -25.84
CA ALA A 31 0.76 -14.05 -25.45
C ALA A 31 0.69 -15.57 -25.20
N ALA A 32 -0.41 -16.06 -24.61
CA ALA A 32 -0.64 -17.49 -24.44
C ALA A 32 -0.78 -18.22 -25.79
N VAL A 33 -1.54 -17.66 -26.74
CA VAL A 33 -1.65 -18.23 -28.10
C VAL A 33 -0.30 -18.28 -28.81
N THR A 34 0.54 -17.25 -28.68
CA THR A 34 1.90 -17.25 -29.27
C THR A 34 2.79 -18.34 -28.67
N ARG A 35 2.64 -18.67 -27.38
CA ARG A 35 3.49 -19.64 -26.68
C ARG A 35 3.00 -21.08 -26.77
N PHE A 36 1.68 -21.28 -26.76
CA PHE A 36 1.05 -22.60 -26.60
C PHE A 36 0.18 -22.99 -27.80
N GLY A 37 -0.05 -22.08 -28.75
CA GLY A 37 -0.99 -22.29 -29.85
C GLY A 37 -2.46 -22.25 -29.38
N GLY A 38 -3.39 -22.57 -30.30
CA GLY A 38 -4.83 -22.56 -30.03
C GLY A 38 -5.50 -21.22 -30.32
N LYS A 39 -6.73 -21.02 -29.81
CA LYS A 39 -7.54 -19.82 -30.07
C LYS A 39 -7.58 -18.92 -28.84
N VAL A 40 -7.55 -17.60 -29.05
CA VAL A 40 -7.61 -16.58 -27.97
C VAL A 40 -8.78 -16.81 -27.01
N LYS A 41 -9.95 -17.23 -27.52
CA LYS A 41 -11.15 -17.49 -26.74
C LYS A 41 -10.98 -18.58 -25.67
N GLU A 42 -10.05 -19.52 -25.88
CA GLU A 42 -9.78 -20.63 -24.95
C GLU A 42 -9.02 -20.13 -23.71
N TYR A 43 -8.18 -19.11 -23.88
CA TYR A 43 -7.38 -18.53 -22.80
C TYR A 43 -8.05 -17.33 -22.13
N PHE A 44 -9.14 -16.81 -22.72
CA PHE A 44 -9.69 -15.52 -22.33
C PHE A 44 -10.21 -15.51 -20.87
N ALA A 45 -10.86 -16.59 -20.42
CA ALA A 45 -11.35 -16.68 -19.04
C ALA A 45 -10.20 -16.61 -18.01
N GLN A 46 -9.12 -17.36 -18.25
CA GLN A 46 -7.95 -17.37 -17.37
C GLN A 46 -7.19 -16.04 -17.43
N ALA A 47 -7.05 -15.47 -18.62
CA ALA A 47 -6.43 -14.17 -18.82
C ALA A 47 -7.19 -13.04 -18.11
N LEU A 48 -8.52 -13.11 -18.12
CA LEU A 48 -9.37 -12.17 -17.38
C LEU A 48 -9.18 -12.29 -15.86
N ALA A 49 -9.12 -13.52 -15.34
CA ALA A 49 -8.83 -13.75 -13.93
C ALA A 49 -7.45 -13.21 -13.52
N MET A 50 -6.43 -13.39 -14.38
CA MET A 50 -5.09 -12.84 -14.15
C MET A 50 -5.09 -11.31 -14.18
N ALA A 51 -5.73 -10.68 -15.17
CA ALA A 51 -5.83 -9.23 -15.26
C ALA A 51 -6.60 -8.61 -14.07
N TRP A 52 -7.69 -9.25 -13.63
CA TRP A 52 -8.38 -8.85 -12.40
C TRP A 52 -7.51 -8.98 -11.17
N ARG A 53 -6.70 -10.05 -11.09
CA ARG A 53 -5.73 -10.19 -10.00
C ARG A 53 -4.65 -9.12 -10.06
N GLU A 54 -4.13 -8.74 -11.22
CA GLU A 54 -3.15 -7.63 -11.34
C GLU A 54 -3.75 -6.29 -10.89
N THR A 55 -5.02 -6.02 -11.21
CA THR A 55 -5.68 -4.76 -10.79
C THR A 55 -6.13 -4.71 -9.34
N LYS A 56 -6.27 -5.87 -8.71
CA LYS A 56 -6.59 -6.02 -7.27
C LYS A 56 -5.35 -6.32 -6.45
N ALA A 57 -4.24 -6.72 -7.08
CA ALA A 57 -2.99 -6.94 -6.40
C ALA A 57 -2.57 -5.61 -5.79
N PRO A 58 -2.22 -5.59 -4.49
CA PRO A 58 -1.55 -4.45 -3.92
C PRO A 58 -0.27 -4.28 -4.73
N VAL A 59 -0.22 -3.27 -5.60
CA VAL A 59 1.07 -2.83 -6.15
C VAL A 59 1.89 -2.55 -4.90
N LYS A 60 3.02 -3.26 -4.73
CA LYS A 60 3.97 -3.03 -3.64
C LYS A 60 4.53 -1.62 -3.79
N ARG A 61 3.71 -0.64 -3.46
CA ARG A 61 4.05 0.77 -3.44
C ARG A 61 4.60 1.00 -2.06
N SER A 62 5.90 1.13 -2.00
CA SER A 62 6.54 1.70 -0.84
C SER A 62 6.17 3.18 -0.76
N VAL A 63 6.02 3.69 0.46
CA VAL A 63 5.85 5.12 0.73
C VAL A 63 7.08 5.65 1.43
N GLU A 64 7.49 6.86 1.09
CA GLU A 64 8.51 7.58 1.84
C GLU A 64 7.86 8.29 3.03
N PHE A 65 8.37 8.01 4.22
CA PHE A 65 7.94 8.64 5.46
C PHE A 65 9.13 9.33 6.12
N GLU A 66 8.96 10.59 6.50
CA GLU A 66 10.03 11.42 7.03
C GLU A 66 9.83 11.73 8.50
N LEU A 67 10.89 11.56 9.28
CA LEU A 67 10.97 12.00 10.67
C LEU A 67 12.04 13.05 10.81
N LYS A 68 11.80 14.02 11.70
CA LYS A 68 12.82 15.03 12.02
C LYS A 68 14.04 14.35 12.64
N ALA A 69 15.18 15.03 12.51
CA ALA A 69 16.41 14.62 13.17
C ALA A 69 16.22 14.54 14.68
N ASP A 70 17.08 13.77 15.35
CA ASP A 70 17.08 13.71 16.81
C ASP A 70 17.35 15.10 17.39
N THR A 71 16.59 15.45 18.42
CA THR A 71 16.84 16.66 19.20
C THR A 71 17.38 16.27 20.57
N ARG A 72 18.00 17.23 21.27
CA ARG A 72 18.44 17.01 22.66
C ARG A 72 17.28 16.61 23.59
N LYS A 73 16.04 16.98 23.26
CA LYS A 73 14.84 16.74 24.07
C LYS A 73 14.22 15.35 23.83
N TYR A 74 14.29 14.85 22.61
CA TYR A 74 13.68 13.55 22.27
C TYR A 74 14.39 12.90 21.08
N ARG A 75 14.44 11.56 21.12
CA ARG A 75 14.90 10.73 20.00
C ARG A 75 13.73 10.35 19.11
N THR A 76 13.95 10.45 17.81
CA THR A 76 13.01 10.03 16.77
C THR A 76 13.28 8.60 16.36
N TRP A 77 12.21 7.82 16.28
CA TRP A 77 12.27 6.41 15.92
C TRP A 77 10.98 5.99 15.23
N LEU A 78 11.08 4.93 14.43
CA LEU A 78 9.98 4.29 13.75
C LEU A 78 10.03 2.78 14.05
N ALA A 79 8.88 2.17 14.29
CA ALA A 79 8.76 0.74 14.49
C ALA A 79 7.57 0.18 13.70
N GLN A 80 7.76 -0.97 13.06
CA GLN A 80 6.68 -1.75 12.49
C GLN A 80 6.00 -2.57 13.58
N ILE A 81 4.67 -2.59 13.59
CA ILE A 81 3.87 -3.45 14.46
C ILE A 81 3.68 -4.79 13.75
N THR A 82 4.24 -5.85 14.33
CA THR A 82 4.28 -7.20 13.72
C THR A 82 3.23 -8.14 14.28
N GLY A 83 2.58 -7.78 15.38
CA GLY A 83 1.58 -8.63 16.02
C GLY A 83 1.27 -8.21 17.46
N PRO A 84 0.37 -8.94 18.14
CA PRO A 84 0.14 -8.78 19.56
C PRO A 84 1.33 -9.32 20.39
N CYS A 85 1.54 -8.75 21.57
CA CYS A 85 2.51 -9.25 22.56
C CYS A 85 1.86 -9.26 23.95
N GLN A 86 2.02 -10.34 24.70
CA GLN A 86 1.39 -10.50 26.02
C GLN A 86 1.79 -9.41 27.02
N THR A 87 3.06 -8.97 26.99
CA THR A 87 3.58 -8.00 27.95
C THR A 87 3.30 -6.56 27.55
N TYR A 88 3.56 -6.21 26.28
CA TYR A 88 3.54 -4.82 25.82
C TYR A 88 2.36 -4.48 24.91
N LYS A 89 1.35 -5.36 24.87
CA LYS A 89 0.16 -5.35 23.99
C LYS A 89 0.49 -5.51 22.50
N MET A 90 1.59 -4.94 22.02
CA MET A 90 2.02 -4.92 20.62
C MET A 90 3.50 -5.27 20.51
N LYS A 91 3.83 -6.15 19.57
CA LYS A 91 5.19 -6.50 19.19
C LYS A 91 5.72 -5.47 18.19
N ARG A 92 6.81 -4.80 18.55
CA ARG A 92 7.46 -3.75 17.75
C ARG A 92 8.75 -4.28 17.16
N GLN A 93 8.96 -4.03 15.88
CA GLN A 93 10.23 -4.18 15.21
C GLN A 93 10.73 -2.80 14.81
N PHE A 94 11.73 -2.29 15.51
CA PHE A 94 12.30 -0.97 15.23
C PHE A 94 13.03 -0.98 13.89
N LEU A 95 12.77 0.04 13.08
CA LEU A 95 13.34 0.19 11.75
C LEU A 95 14.49 1.20 11.79
N ASN A 96 15.51 0.92 10.99
CA ASN A 96 16.55 1.89 10.66
C ASN A 96 16.04 2.78 9.51
N HIS A 97 16.54 4.01 9.45
CA HIS A 97 16.26 4.91 8.34
C HIS A 97 17.08 4.49 7.12
N ASP A 98 16.51 4.65 5.93
CA ASP A 98 17.16 4.27 4.67
C ASP A 98 18.16 5.32 4.21
N ARG A 99 17.81 6.60 4.41
CA ARG A 99 18.67 7.74 4.09
C ARG A 99 18.37 8.95 4.96
N ASN A 100 19.28 9.91 4.95
CA ASN A 100 19.04 11.24 5.51
C ASN A 100 18.82 12.24 4.37
N ASP A 101 17.85 13.13 4.55
CA ASP A 101 17.62 14.24 3.63
C ASP A 101 18.60 15.41 3.88
N GLU A 102 18.60 16.43 3.02
CA GLU A 102 19.48 17.62 3.10
C GLU A 102 19.39 18.34 4.45
N PHE A 103 18.23 18.27 5.11
CA PHE A 103 17.98 18.85 6.43
C PHE A 103 18.31 17.91 7.61
N GLY A 104 18.89 16.74 7.35
CA GLY A 104 19.19 15.72 8.35
C GLY A 104 17.96 14.94 8.83
N TYR A 105 16.83 15.03 8.11
CA TYR A 105 15.64 14.26 8.41
C TYR A 105 15.84 12.78 8.04
N LYS A 106 15.33 11.89 8.88
CA LYS A 106 15.38 10.45 8.70
C LYS A 106 14.27 10.03 7.74
N VAL A 107 14.64 9.49 6.58
CA VAL A 107 13.70 9.01 5.57
C VAL A 107 13.58 7.49 5.67
N PHE A 108 12.35 6.99 5.67
CA PHE A 108 12.02 5.57 5.71
C PHE A 108 11.19 5.18 4.48
N ILE A 109 11.57 4.09 3.82
CA ILE A 109 10.86 3.50 2.70
C ILE A 109 10.01 2.35 3.24
N LEU A 110 8.70 2.57 3.33
CA LEU A 110 7.79 1.69 4.05
C LEU A 110 6.91 0.89 3.10
N GLU A 111 6.90 -0.42 3.27
CA GLU A 111 5.92 -1.29 2.62
C GLU A 111 4.57 -1.27 3.37
N ASN A 112 3.58 -1.99 2.85
CA ASN A 112 2.29 -2.11 3.50
C ASN A 112 2.43 -2.68 4.92
N GLY A 113 1.75 -2.07 5.87
CA GLY A 113 1.82 -2.47 7.26
C GLY A 113 1.41 -1.35 8.22
N VAL A 114 1.41 -1.68 9.50
CA VAL A 114 1.10 -0.74 10.57
C VAL A 114 2.39 -0.32 11.27
N TYR A 115 2.55 0.98 11.47
CA TYR A 115 3.76 1.57 12.02
C TYR A 115 3.43 2.48 13.20
N GLU A 116 4.36 2.54 14.13
CA GLU A 116 4.39 3.49 15.24
C GLU A 116 5.62 4.37 15.09
N TYR A 117 5.44 5.68 15.19
CA TYR A 117 6.53 6.63 15.19
C TYR A 117 6.57 7.46 16.46
N ASN A 118 7.75 7.99 16.74
CA ASN A 118 7.96 9.03 17.73
C ASN A 118 8.72 10.20 17.11
N ASN A 119 8.15 11.39 17.19
CA ASN A 119 8.79 12.65 16.79
C ASN A 119 8.67 13.72 17.89
N GLY A 120 8.79 13.31 19.15
CA GLY A 120 8.42 14.12 20.32
C GLY A 120 6.94 14.04 20.68
N ARG A 121 6.13 13.46 19.78
CA ARG A 121 4.82 12.86 20.07
C ARG A 121 4.78 11.47 19.44
N ARG A 122 4.04 10.56 20.07
CA ARG A 122 3.81 9.21 19.56
C ARG A 122 2.55 9.20 18.71
N GLY A 123 2.61 8.51 17.58
CA GLY A 123 1.48 8.32 16.67
C GLY A 123 1.55 6.98 15.97
N PHE A 124 0.41 6.56 15.43
CA PHE A 124 0.28 5.33 14.66
C PHE A 124 -0.27 5.66 13.27
N PHE A 125 0.23 4.95 12.27
CA PHE A 125 -0.30 5.03 10.92
C PHE A 125 -0.24 3.67 10.24
N GLN A 126 -1.07 3.51 9.23
CA GLN A 126 -1.10 2.35 8.35
C GLN A 126 -0.68 2.79 6.95
N VAL A 127 0.19 1.99 6.34
CA VAL A 127 0.52 2.09 4.92
C VAL A 127 -0.28 1.03 4.17
N ASP A 128 -1.15 1.48 3.28
CA ASP A 128 -1.93 0.61 2.40
C ASP A 128 -1.78 1.08 0.94
N ASN A 129 -1.21 0.23 0.09
CA ASN A 129 -1.13 0.47 -1.36
C ASN A 129 -0.47 1.79 -1.76
N GLY A 130 0.52 2.24 -0.98
CA GLY A 130 1.21 3.50 -1.24
C GLY A 130 0.53 4.73 -0.62
N GLU A 131 -0.48 4.56 0.23
CA GLU A 131 -1.13 5.64 0.97
C GLU A 131 -0.88 5.48 2.47
N ILE A 132 -0.60 6.59 3.15
CA ILE A 132 -0.51 6.66 4.61
C ILE A 132 -1.86 7.08 5.18
N ARG A 133 -2.35 6.36 6.19
CA ARG A 133 -3.54 6.71 6.97
C ARG A 133 -3.19 6.73 8.43
N ASP A 134 -3.42 7.85 9.09
CA ASP A 134 -3.32 7.93 10.54
C ASP A 134 -4.42 7.06 11.18
N ILE A 135 -4.03 6.29 12.19
CA ILE A 135 -4.95 5.40 12.91
C ILE A 135 -4.83 5.62 14.40
N GLU A 136 -5.90 5.32 15.13
CA GLU A 136 -5.88 5.33 16.58
C GLU A 136 -5.26 4.06 17.15
N GLN A 137 -4.75 4.14 18.38
CA GLN A 137 -4.16 2.99 19.07
C GLN A 137 -5.14 1.80 19.19
N SER A 138 -6.44 2.08 19.33
CA SER A 138 -7.51 1.08 19.39
C SER A 138 -7.64 0.27 18.09
N GLN A 139 -7.30 0.86 16.95
CA GLN A 139 -7.44 0.27 15.61
C GLN A 139 -6.19 -0.52 15.19
N VAL A 140 -5.04 -0.28 15.84
CA VAL A 140 -3.75 -0.93 15.52
C VAL A 140 -3.87 -2.46 15.53
N LEU A 141 -4.49 -3.06 16.53
CA LEU A 141 -4.59 -4.51 16.64
C LEU A 141 -5.61 -5.12 15.66
N VAL A 142 -6.61 -4.35 15.23
CA VAL A 142 -7.60 -4.80 14.22
C VAL A 142 -6.93 -4.94 12.86
N ASN A 143 -5.98 -4.05 12.54
CA ASN A 143 -5.36 -3.96 11.22
C ASN A 143 -4.07 -4.79 11.09
N VAL A 144 -3.66 -5.50 12.16
CA VAL A 144 -2.46 -6.36 12.19
C VAL A 144 -2.81 -7.85 12.18
N ILE A 145 -4.10 -8.21 12.30
CA ILE A 145 -4.64 -9.57 12.23
C ILE A 145 -5.16 -9.85 10.81
#